data_AF-A0A7C7NRP1-F1
#
_entry.id   AF-A0A7C7NRP1-F1
#
_cell.length_a   1.000
_cell.length_b   1.000
_cell.length_c   1.000
_cell.angle_alpha   90.00
_cell.angle_beta   90.00
_cell.angle_gamma   90.00
#
_symmetry.space_group_name_H-M   'P 1'
#
loop_
_entity.id
_entity.type
_entity.pdbx_description
1 polymer ?
#
loop_
_entity_poly.entity_id
_entity_poly.type
_entity_poly.pdbx_seq_one_letter_code
_entity_poly.pdbx_strand_id
1 'polypeptide(L)'
;MKYHKIDKELFIKNRKNFAAKMLPSSLAVFNSNDIYPIGADSTLPFQQNRDIFYLSGVDQEESVLVIFPDCPNPKHREILFLKETNEHIAVWEGEKLTKEKAFETSGIKTVYWLQDLDKILFEIMTQCDTVYINTNEHYRANVETETREDRFTKKLKNRFP
;
A
#
# COMPACT_ATOMS: atom_id res chain seq x y z
N MET A 1 10.30 12.03 15.41
CA MET A 1 10.36 11.65 13.98
C MET A 1 11.43 10.58 13.85
N LYS A 2 11.10 9.36 13.39
CA LYS A 2 12.05 8.23 13.42
C LYS A 2 13.18 8.40 12.38
N TYR A 3 12.97 9.22 11.34
CA TYR A 3 13.95 9.57 10.29
C TYR A 3 13.73 11.00 9.77
N HIS A 4 14.73 11.61 9.12
CA HIS A 4 14.56 12.88 8.37
C HIS A 4 13.58 12.70 7.20
N LYS A 5 12.85 13.76 6.82
CA LYS A 5 11.92 13.72 5.68
C LYS A 5 12.71 13.36 4.41
N ILE A 6 12.38 12.23 3.81
CA ILE A 6 12.95 11.78 2.54
C ILE A 6 12.22 12.53 1.42
N ASP A 7 12.97 12.97 0.41
CA ASP A 7 12.39 13.65 -0.74
C ASP A 7 11.49 12.68 -1.54
N LYS A 8 10.26 13.12 -1.85
CA LYS A 8 9.29 12.35 -2.61
C LYS A 8 9.77 11.97 -4.01
N GLU A 9 10.71 12.74 -4.58
CA GLU A 9 11.33 12.43 -5.87
C GLU A 9 12.02 11.06 -5.88
N LEU A 10 12.53 10.59 -4.74
CA LEU A 10 13.07 9.24 -4.62
C LEU A 10 11.98 8.18 -4.87
N PHE A 11 10.82 8.34 -4.22
CA PHE A 11 9.72 7.38 -4.33
C PHE A 11 9.08 7.41 -5.73
N ILE A 12 8.94 8.59 -6.34
CA ILE A 12 8.50 8.74 -7.73
C ILE A 12 9.45 7.99 -8.67
N LYS A 13 10.76 8.15 -8.51
CA LYS A 13 11.77 7.43 -9.29
C LYS A 13 11.68 5.92 -9.07
N ASN A 14 11.47 5.46 -7.84
CA ASN A 14 11.36 4.04 -7.52
C ASN A 14 10.13 3.40 -8.19
N ARG A 15 8.96 4.05 -8.13
CA ARG A 15 7.76 3.58 -8.82
C ARG A 15 7.93 3.56 -10.33
N LYS A 16 8.58 4.58 -10.91
CA LYS A 16 8.91 4.59 -12.35
C LYS A 16 9.80 3.41 -12.74
N ASN A 17 10.83 3.11 -11.95
CA ASN A 17 11.72 1.97 -12.20
C ASN A 17 11.02 0.62 -12.05
N PHE A 18 10.10 0.51 -11.07
CA PHE A 18 9.28 -0.67 -10.88
C PHE A 18 8.32 -0.87 -12.06
N ALA A 19 7.56 0.17 -12.42
CA ALA A 19 6.63 0.20 -13.55
C ALA A 19 7.29 -0.18 -14.87
N ALA A 20 8.54 0.26 -15.11
CA ALA A 20 9.29 -0.08 -16.32
C ALA A 20 9.61 -1.57 -16.46
N LYS A 21 9.48 -2.37 -15.40
CA LYS A 21 9.69 -3.83 -15.40
C LYS A 21 8.38 -4.63 -15.40
N MET A 22 7.24 -3.96 -15.30
CA MET A 22 5.93 -4.61 -15.34
C MET A 22 5.57 -4.98 -16.77
N LEU A 23 4.80 -6.05 -16.93
CA LEU A 23 4.16 -6.34 -18.22
C LEU A 23 3.17 -5.22 -18.58
N PRO A 24 2.90 -4.99 -19.87
CA PRO A 24 1.83 -4.07 -20.27
C PRO A 24 0.48 -4.47 -19.67
N SER A 25 -0.41 -3.50 -19.49
CA SER A 25 -1.77 -3.72 -18.98
C SER A 25 -1.80 -4.46 -17.64
N SER A 26 -0.83 -4.19 -16.77
CA SER A 26 -0.72 -4.89 -15.49
C SER A 26 -0.80 -3.97 -14.28
N LEU A 27 -1.25 -4.54 -13.17
CA LEU A 27 -1.45 -3.86 -11.89
C LEU A 27 -0.63 -4.57 -10.80
N ALA A 28 -0.04 -3.81 -9.88
CA ALA A 28 0.65 -4.33 -8.70
C ALA A 28 0.04 -3.72 -7.43
N VAL A 29 -0.09 -4.53 -6.38
CA VAL A 29 -0.60 -4.09 -5.07
C VAL A 29 0.41 -4.38 -3.98
N PHE A 30 0.60 -3.40 -3.08
CA PHE A 30 1.46 -3.51 -1.91
C PHE A 30 0.69 -3.04 -0.68
N ASN A 31 0.69 -3.84 0.37
CA ASN A 31 0.04 -3.57 1.64
C ASN A 31 1.06 -3.10 2.69
N SER A 32 0.61 -2.23 3.59
CA SER A 32 1.32 -2.02 4.85
C SER A 32 1.29 -3.29 5.70
N ASN A 33 2.21 -3.39 6.65
CA ASN A 33 2.11 -4.44 7.67
C ASN A 33 0.90 -4.23 8.58
N ASP A 34 0.56 -5.28 9.34
CA ASP A 34 -0.40 -5.20 10.44
C ASP A 34 0.25 -4.56 11.68
N ILE A 35 -0.61 -4.11 12.60
CA ILE A 35 -0.23 -3.93 13.99
C ILE A 35 -0.33 -5.31 14.67
N TYR A 36 0.77 -5.82 15.22
CA TYR A 36 0.82 -7.16 15.81
C TYR A 36 0.36 -7.13 17.27
N PRO A 37 -0.74 -7.80 17.63
CA PRO A 37 -1.17 -7.90 19.02
C PRO A 37 -0.27 -8.86 19.80
N ILE A 38 0.00 -8.53 21.08
CA ILE A 38 0.79 -9.37 22.00
C ILE A 38 -0.01 -9.80 23.25
N GLY A 39 -1.23 -9.31 23.43
CA GLY A 39 -2.14 -9.73 24.49
C GLY A 39 -3.07 -8.60 24.92
N ALA A 40 -4.31 -8.94 25.27
CA ALA A 40 -5.38 -7.98 25.63
C ALA A 40 -5.46 -6.80 24.63
N ASP A 41 -5.03 -5.62 25.06
CA ASP A 41 -5.01 -4.35 24.30
C ASP A 41 -3.58 -3.93 23.86
N SER A 42 -2.56 -4.73 24.16
CA SER A 42 -1.15 -4.43 23.88
C SER A 42 -0.71 -4.91 22.49
N THR A 43 0.13 -4.11 21.84
CA THR A 43 0.66 -4.36 20.50
C THR A 43 2.17 -4.15 20.42
N LEU A 44 2.84 -4.80 19.46
CA LEU A 44 4.20 -4.45 19.09
C LEU A 44 4.24 -3.09 18.40
N PRO A 45 5.34 -2.32 18.57
CA PRO A 45 5.53 -1.09 17.81
C PRO A 45 5.48 -1.36 16.29
N PHE A 46 4.62 -0.62 15.60
CA PHE A 46 4.43 -0.76 14.15
C PHE A 46 5.77 -0.70 13.39
N GLN A 47 5.97 -1.68 12.50
CA GLN A 47 7.08 -1.71 11.54
C GLN A 47 6.50 -1.86 10.14
N GLN A 48 6.69 -0.84 9.30
CA GLN A 48 6.17 -0.83 7.94
C GLN A 48 6.79 -1.92 7.05
N ASN A 49 5.99 -2.42 6.12
CA ASN A 49 6.45 -3.30 5.06
C ASN A 49 7.46 -2.55 4.17
N ARG A 50 8.60 -3.18 3.87
CA ARG A 50 9.71 -2.50 3.18
C ARG A 50 9.38 -2.15 1.73
N ASP A 51 8.52 -2.91 1.07
CA ASP A 51 8.19 -2.71 -0.35
C ASP A 51 7.29 -1.49 -0.54
N ILE A 52 6.18 -1.41 0.22
CA ILE A 52 5.32 -0.22 0.18
C ILE A 52 6.09 1.02 0.64
N PHE A 53 6.95 0.91 1.66
CA PHE A 53 7.77 2.03 2.11
C PHE A 53 8.76 2.48 1.03
N TYR A 54 9.45 1.53 0.37
CA TYR A 54 10.39 1.83 -0.71
C TYR A 54 9.72 2.52 -1.90
N LEU A 55 8.46 2.21 -2.18
CA LEU A 55 7.71 2.75 -3.32
C LEU A 55 6.92 4.02 -2.98
N SER A 56 6.61 4.30 -1.72
CA SER A 56 5.72 5.41 -1.35
C SER A 56 6.24 6.32 -0.24
N GLY A 57 7.20 5.88 0.57
CA GLY A 57 7.63 6.59 1.78
C GLY A 57 6.59 6.63 2.90
N VAL A 58 5.41 6.01 2.71
CA VAL A 58 4.33 6.01 3.69
C VAL A 58 4.68 5.05 4.84
N ASP A 59 4.81 5.60 6.04
CA ASP A 59 5.07 4.86 7.29
C ASP A 59 3.82 4.88 8.19
N GLN A 60 2.71 4.40 7.64
CA GLN A 60 1.41 4.29 8.31
C GLN A 60 0.85 2.89 8.12
N GLU A 61 0.22 2.35 9.15
CA GLU A 61 -0.57 1.13 9.05
C GLU A 61 -1.81 1.33 8.16
N GLU A 62 -2.54 0.25 7.90
CA GLU A 62 -3.82 0.32 7.18
C GLU A 62 -3.71 1.09 5.85
N SER A 63 -2.56 0.96 5.18
CA SER A 63 -2.24 1.64 3.93
C SER A 63 -2.06 0.62 2.81
N VAL A 64 -2.48 0.97 1.59
CA VAL A 64 -2.32 0.12 0.39
C VAL A 64 -1.87 0.98 -0.78
N LEU A 65 -0.83 0.57 -1.48
CA LEU A 65 -0.36 1.19 -2.72
C LEU A 65 -0.78 0.32 -3.90
N VAL A 66 -1.34 0.94 -4.93
CA VAL A 66 -1.61 0.32 -6.22
C VAL A 66 -0.84 1.07 -7.31
N ILE A 67 -0.14 0.31 -8.15
CA ILE A 67 0.59 0.82 -9.33
C ILE A 67 0.00 0.14 -10.56
N PHE A 68 -0.56 0.92 -11.48
CA PHE A 68 -1.15 0.44 -12.73
C PHE A 68 -0.78 1.38 -13.89
N PRO A 69 0.45 1.29 -14.43
CA PRO A 69 1.02 2.29 -15.34
C PRO A 69 0.16 2.56 -16.59
N ASP A 70 -0.48 1.51 -17.12
CA ASP A 70 -1.27 1.54 -18.34
C ASP A 70 -2.77 1.72 -18.09
N CYS A 71 -3.18 2.10 -16.87
CA CYS A 71 -4.59 2.34 -16.59
C CYS A 71 -5.16 3.39 -17.57
N PRO A 72 -6.29 3.08 -18.24
CA PRO A 72 -6.96 4.02 -19.15
C PRO A 72 -7.28 5.36 -18.49
N ASN A 73 -7.63 5.34 -17.20
CA ASN A 73 -7.79 6.54 -16.40
C ASN A 73 -6.44 6.98 -15.81
N PRO A 74 -5.86 8.12 -16.24
CA PRO A 74 -4.56 8.57 -15.73
C PRO A 74 -4.53 8.81 -14.22
N LYS A 75 -5.70 9.08 -13.60
CA LYS A 75 -5.81 9.24 -12.14
C LYS A 75 -5.56 7.93 -11.41
N HIS A 76 -5.76 6.78 -12.03
CA HIS A 76 -5.67 5.47 -11.39
C HIS A 76 -4.34 4.76 -11.66
N ARG A 77 -3.37 5.44 -12.27
CA ARG A 77 -2.05 4.86 -12.54
C ARG A 77 -1.19 4.67 -11.30
N GLU A 78 -1.37 5.54 -10.31
CA GLU A 78 -0.79 5.41 -8.98
C GLU A 78 -1.88 5.80 -7.98
N ILE A 79 -2.23 4.88 -7.08
CA ILE A 79 -3.28 5.09 -6.08
C ILE A 79 -2.74 4.72 -4.71
N LEU A 80 -2.96 5.58 -3.73
CA LEU A 80 -2.70 5.29 -2.33
C LEU A 80 -4.02 5.25 -1.56
N PHE A 81 -4.24 4.17 -0.83
CA PHE A 81 -5.34 4.03 0.12
C PHE A 81 -4.80 4.18 1.52
N LEU A 82 -5.48 4.97 2.34
CA LEU A 82 -5.11 5.24 3.73
C LEU A 82 -6.31 5.07 4.65
N LYS A 83 -6.07 4.67 5.90
CA LYS A 83 -7.08 4.77 6.97
C LYS A 83 -7.54 6.23 7.09
N GLU A 84 -8.84 6.43 7.05
CA GLU A 84 -9.42 7.74 7.34
C GLU A 84 -9.17 8.10 8.81
N THR A 85 -8.83 9.36 9.07
CA THR A 85 -8.60 9.86 10.42
C THR A 85 -9.61 10.94 10.78
N ASN A 86 -9.96 11.00 12.06
CA ASN A 86 -10.76 12.06 12.65
C ASN A 86 -9.94 12.71 13.78
N GLU A 87 -10.13 14.02 14.02
CA GLU A 87 -9.47 14.77 15.09
C GLU A 87 -9.60 14.08 16.46
N HIS A 88 -10.73 13.43 16.74
CA HIS A 88 -10.93 12.67 17.97
C HIS A 88 -10.05 11.41 18.08
N ILE A 89 -9.72 10.76 16.95
CA ILE A 89 -8.91 9.53 16.88
C ILE A 89 -7.42 9.88 16.93
N ALA A 90 -7.02 11.00 16.34
CA ALA A 90 -5.63 11.46 16.28
C ALA A 90 -5.00 11.71 17.67
N VAL A 91 -5.83 12.00 18.68
CA VAL A 91 -5.39 12.15 20.08
C VAL A 91 -4.82 10.83 20.63
N TRP A 92 -5.35 9.69 20.19
CA TRP A 92 -5.02 8.37 20.75
C TRP A 92 -4.13 7.53 19.84
N GLU A 93 -4.39 7.53 18.52
CA GLU A 93 -3.65 6.72 17.53
C GLU A 93 -2.49 7.48 16.84
N GLY A 94 -2.28 8.75 17.24
CA GLY A 94 -1.34 9.67 16.62
C GLY A 94 -1.85 10.25 15.29
N GLU A 95 -1.11 11.23 14.77
CA GLU A 95 -1.47 11.90 13.52
C GLU A 95 -1.31 10.94 12.32
N LYS A 96 -2.42 10.62 11.66
CA LYS A 96 -2.43 9.93 10.36
C LYS A 96 -2.27 10.93 9.22
N LEU A 97 -1.79 10.45 8.08
CA LEU A 97 -1.62 11.25 6.88
C LEU A 97 -2.96 11.73 6.33
N THR A 98 -3.09 13.05 6.18
CA THR A 98 -4.12 13.63 5.29
C THR A 98 -3.75 13.36 3.83
N LYS A 99 -4.68 13.59 2.89
CA LYS A 99 -4.42 13.42 1.46
C LYS A 99 -3.29 14.34 0.97
N GLU A 100 -3.21 15.54 1.52
CA GLU A 100 -2.17 16.53 1.22
C GLU A 100 -0.80 16.06 1.73
N LYS A 101 -0.73 15.62 3.00
CA LYS A 101 0.51 15.08 3.58
C LYS A 101 0.96 13.80 2.87
N ALA A 102 0.01 12.97 2.44
CA ALA A 102 0.30 11.78 1.65
C ALA A 102 0.92 12.14 0.29
N PHE A 103 0.42 13.18 -0.39
CA PHE A 103 1.04 13.69 -1.62
C PHE A 103 2.43 14.28 -1.37
N GLU A 104 2.62 15.04 -0.29
CA GLU A 104 3.95 15.57 0.07
C GLU A 104 4.97 14.48 0.39
N THR A 105 4.52 13.36 0.97
CA THR A 105 5.36 12.24 1.36
C THR A 105 5.70 11.35 0.17
N SER A 106 4.71 11.01 -0.66
CA SER A 106 4.82 9.97 -1.69
C SER A 106 4.90 10.48 -3.12
N GLY A 107 4.43 11.71 -3.39
CA GLY A 107 4.20 12.24 -4.73
C GLY A 107 2.95 11.69 -5.43
N ILE A 108 2.19 10.80 -4.79
CA ILE A 108 0.99 10.19 -5.37
C ILE A 108 -0.17 11.18 -5.27
N LYS A 109 -0.77 11.51 -6.42
CA LYS A 109 -1.87 12.50 -6.51
C LYS A 109 -3.23 11.93 -6.12
N THR A 110 -3.44 10.64 -6.37
CA THR A 110 -4.73 9.99 -6.13
C THR A 110 -4.68 9.26 -4.80
N VAL A 111 -5.39 9.80 -3.82
CA VAL A 111 -5.50 9.24 -2.48
C VAL A 111 -6.96 8.99 -2.15
N TYR A 112 -7.29 7.72 -1.87
CA TYR A 112 -8.60 7.28 -1.41
C TYR A 112 -8.54 6.81 0.04
N TRP A 113 -9.72 6.69 0.66
CA TRP A 113 -9.82 6.08 1.97
C TRP A 113 -9.86 4.56 1.84
N LEU A 114 -9.36 3.85 2.85
CA LEU A 114 -9.26 2.39 2.82
C LEU A 114 -10.62 1.71 2.64
N GLN A 115 -11.70 2.31 3.14
CA GLN A 115 -13.06 1.82 2.95
C GLN A 115 -13.51 1.77 1.47
N ASP A 116 -12.91 2.58 0.61
CA ASP A 116 -13.19 2.62 -0.83
C ASP A 116 -12.37 1.58 -1.62
N LEU A 117 -11.42 0.89 -0.97
CA LEU A 117 -10.48 -0.04 -1.62
C LEU A 117 -11.22 -1.09 -2.45
N ASP A 118 -12.18 -1.79 -1.88
CA ASP A 118 -12.87 -2.89 -2.55
C ASP A 118 -13.69 -2.45 -3.77
N LYS A 119 -14.14 -1.19 -3.80
CA LYS A 119 -14.89 -0.59 -4.90
C LYS A 119 -13.94 -0.18 -6.03
N ILE A 120 -12.93 0.61 -5.71
CA ILE A 120 -11.96 1.11 -6.72
C ILE A 120 -11.14 -0.04 -7.29
N LEU A 121 -10.73 -0.98 -6.44
CA LEU A 121 -10.02 -2.19 -6.89
C LEU A 121 -10.87 -2.99 -7.87
N PHE A 122 -12.15 -3.20 -7.61
CA PHE A 122 -13.03 -3.89 -8.54
C PHE A 122 -13.12 -3.18 -9.91
N GLU A 123 -13.19 -1.85 -9.92
CA GLU A 123 -13.18 -1.07 -11.16
C GLU A 123 -11.90 -1.29 -11.97
N ILE A 124 -10.73 -1.09 -11.37
CA ILE A 124 -9.44 -1.15 -12.08
C ILE A 124 -9.02 -2.58 -12.45
N MET A 125 -9.49 -3.59 -11.70
CA MET A 125 -9.23 -5.00 -12.02
C MET A 125 -9.89 -5.45 -13.32
N THR A 126 -10.96 -4.79 -13.77
CA THR A 126 -11.58 -5.07 -15.08
C THR A 126 -10.81 -4.46 -16.26
N GLN A 127 -9.77 -3.68 -15.99
CA GLN A 127 -9.01 -2.92 -16.99
C GLN A 127 -7.59 -3.47 -17.18
N CYS A 128 -7.16 -4.45 -16.38
CA CYS A 128 -5.83 -5.05 -16.46
C CYS A 128 -5.90 -6.54 -16.86
N ASP A 129 -4.86 -7.00 -17.55
CA ASP A 129 -4.70 -8.39 -17.97
C ASP A 129 -3.90 -9.22 -16.95
N THR A 130 -3.05 -8.56 -16.15
CA THR A 130 -2.13 -9.22 -15.21
C THR A 130 -2.08 -8.50 -13.88
N VAL A 131 -2.07 -9.27 -12.78
CA VAL A 131 -1.96 -8.75 -11.42
C VAL A 131 -0.71 -9.31 -10.75
N TYR A 132 0.19 -8.41 -10.34
CA TYR A 132 1.34 -8.70 -9.50
C TYR A 132 0.92 -8.71 -8.04
N ILE A 133 1.22 -9.81 -7.37
CA ILE A 133 1.04 -10.00 -5.93
C ILE A 133 2.40 -9.90 -5.23
N ASN A 134 2.46 -9.24 -4.09
CA ASN A 134 3.68 -9.15 -3.30
C ASN A 134 3.82 -10.39 -2.43
N THR A 135 4.90 -11.14 -2.62
CA THR A 135 5.16 -12.40 -1.92
C THR A 135 6.63 -12.48 -1.51
N ASN A 136 6.90 -13.11 -0.37
CA ASN A 136 8.26 -13.29 0.11
C ASN A 136 8.90 -14.53 -0.55
N GLU A 137 9.69 -14.31 -1.60
CA GLU A 137 10.35 -15.36 -2.39
C GLU A 137 11.72 -15.79 -1.81
N HIS A 138 12.05 -15.38 -0.58
CA HIS A 138 13.35 -15.70 0.00
C HIS A 138 13.43 -17.20 0.37
N TYR A 139 14.35 -17.94 -0.25
CA TYR A 139 14.49 -19.41 -0.09
C TYR A 139 14.68 -19.93 1.35
N ARG A 140 15.11 -19.10 2.30
CA ARG A 140 15.22 -19.44 3.74
C ARG A 140 14.03 -18.96 4.59
N ALA A 141 13.03 -18.35 3.97
CA ALA A 141 11.87 -17.87 4.70
C ALA A 141 11.07 -19.08 5.17
N ASN A 142 10.98 -19.26 6.49
CA ASN A 142 10.03 -20.18 7.11
C ASN A 142 8.92 -19.33 7.72
N VAL A 143 7.88 -19.04 6.93
CA VAL A 143 6.80 -18.14 7.31
C VAL A 143 5.64 -18.96 7.86
N GLU A 144 5.55 -19.05 9.18
CA GLU A 144 4.42 -19.70 9.87
C GLU A 144 3.23 -18.74 10.04
N THR A 145 3.51 -17.45 10.20
CA THR A 145 2.50 -16.42 10.45
C THR A 145 1.93 -15.89 9.14
N GLU A 146 0.61 -15.91 9.01
CA GLU A 146 -0.08 -15.28 7.88
C GLU A 146 -0.04 -13.75 7.99
N THR A 147 0.58 -13.10 7.01
CA THR A 147 0.69 -11.64 6.92
C THR A 147 -0.54 -11.01 6.26
N ARG A 148 -0.67 -9.68 6.34
CA ARG A 148 -1.68 -8.94 5.57
C ARG A 148 -1.56 -9.18 4.06
N GLU A 149 -0.33 -9.29 3.54
CA GLU A 149 -0.11 -9.60 2.13
C GLU A 149 -0.63 -10.98 1.74
N ASP A 150 -0.44 -11.98 2.62
CA ASP A 150 -0.96 -13.32 2.38
C ASP A 150 -2.48 -13.33 2.36
N ARG A 151 -3.13 -12.67 3.33
CA ARG A 151 -4.60 -12.53 3.38
C ARG A 151 -5.13 -11.79 2.17
N PHE A 152 -4.47 -10.70 1.77
CA PHE A 152 -4.87 -9.91 0.62
C PHE A 152 -4.72 -10.70 -0.69
N THR A 153 -3.60 -11.40 -0.87
CA THR A 153 -3.35 -12.28 -2.01
C THR A 153 -4.39 -13.39 -2.11
N LYS A 154 -4.72 -14.05 -0.99
CA LYS A 154 -5.79 -15.06 -0.95
C LYS A 154 -7.14 -14.47 -1.34
N LYS A 155 -7.48 -13.29 -0.81
CA LYS A 155 -8.73 -12.56 -1.17
C LYS A 155 -8.77 -12.23 -2.66
N LEU A 156 -7.68 -11.74 -3.24
CA LEU A 156 -7.58 -11.45 -4.66
C LEU A 156 -7.84 -12.68 -5.52
N LYS A 157 -7.11 -13.78 -5.27
CA LYS A 157 -7.24 -15.04 -6.03
C LYS A 157 -8.64 -15.63 -5.95
N ASN A 158 -9.32 -15.50 -4.81
CA ASN A 158 -10.68 -15.99 -4.65
C ASN A 158 -11.72 -15.12 -5.38
N ARG A 159 -11.49 -13.81 -5.48
CA ARG A 159 -12.45 -12.86 -6.06
C ARG A 159 -12.24 -12.66 -7.57
N PHE A 160 -11.02 -12.84 -8.05
CA PHE A 160 -10.60 -12.64 -9.43
C PHE A 160 -9.78 -13.86 -9.87
N PRO A 161 -10.44 -14.99 -10.20
CA PRO A 161 -9.78 -16.22 -10.63
C PRO A 161 -9.17 -16.10 -12.03
#